data_AF-A0A7C1BZW3-F1
#
_entry.id   AF-A0A7C1BZW3-F1
#
_cell.length_a   1.000
_cell.length_b   1.000
_cell.length_c   1.000
_cell.angle_alpha   90.00
_cell.angle_beta   90.00
_cell.angle_gamma   90.00
#
_symmetry.space_group_name_H-M   'P 1'
#
loop_
_entity.id
_entity.type
_entity.pdbx_description
1 polymer ?
#
loop_
_entity_poly.entity_id
_entity_poly.type
_entity_poly.pdbx_seq_one_letter_code
_entity_poly.pdbx_strand_id
1 'polypeptide(L)'
;MERFITRRALITGFLFSILVAFIDHYSVDITHSSFMAIDHMPVGAIFVFFLLVFVFNTILKRIRREFAFTSGELLFVYTLMLVACSVTEMGFGSQILPMIAAPYYYATPQNGWDKFIQPYIKKFLIPQDPDAIRYFFEGLPKGEKIPYTVWIKPLSFWLPFIFILYFVMVCVVIILRKQWMEKERIIYPLTILPTEMVKSENKGLLPRFFRNPLMWLGFSIAFIIGTINALHNYF
;
A
#
# COMPACT_ATOMS: atom_id res chain seq x y z
N MET A 1 23.49 6.43 -18.74
CA MET A 1 22.02 6.36 -18.59
C MET A 1 21.77 5.42 -17.42
N GLU A 2 21.29 5.90 -16.28
CA GLU A 2 20.96 5.00 -15.17
C GLU A 2 19.88 4.02 -15.64
N ARG A 3 20.11 2.71 -15.49
CA ARG A 3 19.07 1.70 -15.76
C ARG A 3 18.12 1.70 -14.58
N PHE A 4 16.95 2.30 -14.75
CA PHE A 4 15.88 2.32 -13.74
C PHE A 4 15.20 0.95 -13.59
N ILE A 5 14.99 0.25 -14.70
CA ILE A 5 14.25 -1.01 -14.75
C ILE A 5 15.25 -2.14 -14.98
N THR A 6 15.47 -2.95 -13.94
CA THR A 6 16.28 -4.16 -13.99
C THR A 6 15.51 -5.34 -13.43
N ARG A 7 15.89 -6.56 -13.80
CA ARG A 7 15.24 -7.78 -13.29
C ARG A 7 15.28 -7.86 -11.76
N ARG A 8 16.41 -7.48 -11.15
CA ARG A 8 16.56 -7.46 -9.68
C ARG A 8 15.62 -6.44 -9.04
N ALA A 9 15.55 -5.21 -9.58
CA ALA A 9 14.67 -4.17 -9.05
C ALA A 9 13.20 -4.55 -9.20
N LEU A 10 12.82 -5.18 -10.32
CA LEU A 10 11.46 -5.68 -10.53
C LEU A 10 11.07 -6.76 -9.52
N ILE A 11 11.94 -7.76 -9.31
CA ILE A 11 11.70 -8.84 -8.34
C ILE A 11 11.60 -8.27 -6.92
N THR A 12 12.57 -7.43 -6.53
CA THR A 12 12.58 -6.80 -5.20
C THR A 12 11.36 -5.92 -4.98
N GLY A 13 10.96 -5.14 -5.98
CA GLY A 13 9.74 -4.34 -5.94
C GLY A 13 8.50 -5.19 -5.75
N PHE A 14 8.34 -6.25 -6.54
CA PHE A 14 7.19 -7.15 -6.41
C PHE A 14 7.13 -7.84 -5.05
N LEU A 15 8.26 -8.33 -4.53
CA LEU A 15 8.34 -8.94 -3.21
C LEU A 15 7.96 -7.96 -2.10
N PHE A 16 8.47 -6.73 -2.15
CA PHE A 16 8.11 -5.73 -1.14
C PHE A 16 6.68 -5.20 -1.30
N SER A 17 6.15 -5.11 -2.53
CA SER A 17 4.73 -4.81 -2.74
C SER A 17 3.83 -5.84 -2.07
N ILE A 18 4.13 -7.14 -2.17
CA ILE A 18 3.41 -8.21 -1.46
C ILE A 18 3.58 -8.06 0.05
N LEU A 19 4.82 -7.83 0.51
CA LEU A 19 5.11 -7.67 1.94
C LEU A 19 4.32 -6.52 2.56
N VAL A 20 4.33 -5.35 1.92
CA VAL A 20 3.62 -4.17 2.42
C VAL A 20 2.11 -4.41 2.40
N ALA A 21 1.57 -4.98 1.32
CA ALA A 21 0.15 -5.33 1.23
C ALA A 21 -0.30 -6.28 2.37
N PHE A 22 0.52 -7.29 2.67
CA PHE A 22 0.24 -8.26 3.71
C PHE A 22 0.34 -7.65 5.12
N ILE A 23 1.43 -6.92 5.40
CA ILE A 23 1.64 -6.26 6.69
C ILE A 23 0.51 -5.27 6.97
N ASP A 24 0.08 -4.53 5.95
CA ASP A 24 -0.98 -3.54 6.06
C ASP A 24 -2.32 -4.17 6.46
N HIS A 25 -2.80 -5.17 5.71
CA HIS A 25 -4.03 -5.89 6.06
C HIS A 25 -3.94 -6.58 7.42
N TYR A 26 -2.79 -7.19 7.73
CA TYR A 26 -2.59 -7.78 9.05
C TYR A 26 -2.68 -6.73 10.16
N SER A 27 -2.11 -5.55 9.94
CA SER A 27 -2.09 -4.48 10.93
C SER A 27 -3.49 -3.88 11.14
N VAL A 28 -4.24 -3.66 10.07
CA VAL A 28 -5.54 -2.99 10.13
C VAL A 28 -6.66 -3.96 10.50
N ASP A 29 -6.74 -5.10 9.81
CA ASP A 29 -7.88 -6.02 9.92
C ASP A 29 -7.76 -7.00 11.08
N ILE A 30 -6.53 -7.33 11.52
CA ILE A 30 -6.30 -8.33 12.58
C ILE A 30 -5.88 -7.67 13.89
N THR A 31 -4.87 -6.81 13.87
CA THR A 31 -4.37 -6.19 15.12
C THR A 31 -5.07 -4.88 15.46
N HIS A 32 -5.93 -4.36 14.58
CA HIS A 32 -6.61 -3.07 14.71
C HIS A 32 -5.66 -1.92 15.08
N SER A 33 -4.46 -1.98 14.52
CA SER A 33 -3.38 -1.02 14.71
C SER A 33 -3.59 0.19 13.79
N SER A 34 -2.62 1.12 13.81
CA SER A 34 -2.66 2.29 12.94
C SER A 34 -2.68 1.90 11.46
N PHE A 35 -3.45 2.65 10.68
CA PHE A 35 -3.51 2.51 9.23
C PHE A 35 -2.21 3.03 8.59
N MET A 36 -1.37 2.11 8.12
CA MET A 36 -0.01 2.42 7.66
C MET A 36 0.10 2.60 6.15
N ALA A 37 -0.89 2.13 5.37
CA ALA A 37 -1.01 2.38 3.95
C ALA A 37 -2.11 3.39 3.57
N ILE A 38 -2.90 3.87 4.54
CA ILE A 38 -3.87 4.93 4.35
C ILE A 38 -3.17 6.22 3.92
N ASP A 39 -3.87 6.99 3.09
CA ASP A 39 -3.49 8.32 2.58
C ASP A 39 -2.43 8.37 1.45
N HIS A 40 -2.19 9.59 0.99
CA HIS A 40 -1.39 9.91 -0.21
C HIS A 40 0.11 9.63 -0.07
N MET A 41 0.59 9.33 1.13
CA MET A 41 1.98 8.95 1.37
C MET A 41 2.03 7.76 2.35
N PRO A 42 1.98 6.52 1.82
CA PRO A 42 1.98 5.30 2.62
C PRO A 42 3.23 5.23 3.51
N VAL A 43 3.05 5.46 4.81
CA VAL A 43 4.11 5.49 5.81
C VAL A 43 4.82 4.14 5.85
N GLY A 44 4.07 3.05 5.68
CA GLY A 44 4.60 1.68 5.57
C GLY A 44 5.59 1.51 4.42
N ALA A 45 5.27 2.01 3.22
CA ALA A 45 6.17 1.94 2.07
C ALA A 45 7.45 2.75 2.28
N ILE A 46 7.34 3.93 2.90
CA ILE A 46 8.52 4.76 3.23
C ILE A 46 9.40 4.07 4.26
N PHE A 47 8.82 3.44 5.28
CA PHE A 47 9.59 2.73 6.30
C PHE A 47 10.31 1.51 5.72
N VAL A 48 9.63 0.69 4.92
CA VAL A 48 10.26 -0.43 4.21
C VAL A 48 11.33 0.07 3.24
N PHE A 49 11.08 1.19 2.56
CA PHE A 49 12.07 1.83 1.71
C PHE A 49 13.29 2.33 2.49
N PHE A 50 13.08 2.89 3.68
CA PHE A 50 14.15 3.26 4.61
C PHE A 50 15.01 2.07 4.97
N LEU A 51 14.42 0.95 5.35
CA LEU A 51 15.18 -0.27 5.64
C LEU A 51 15.93 -0.77 4.40
N LEU A 52 15.29 -0.77 3.23
CA LEU A 52 15.91 -1.16 1.96
C LEU A 52 17.16 -0.32 1.66
N VAL A 53 17.07 1.00 1.79
CA VAL A 53 18.20 1.89 1.45
C VAL A 53 19.26 1.89 2.56
N PHE A 54 18.86 2.09 3.82
CA PHE A 54 19.78 2.28 4.94
C PHE A 54 20.44 0.97 5.38
N VAL A 55 19.69 -0.13 5.45
CA VAL A 55 20.19 -1.41 5.94
C VAL A 55 20.65 -2.27 4.77
N PHE A 56 19.73 -2.71 3.92
CA PHE A 56 20.02 -3.72 2.89
C PHE A 56 21.02 -3.21 1.86
N ASN A 57 20.78 -2.04 1.26
CA ASN A 57 21.66 -1.52 0.22
C ASN A 57 23.05 -1.14 0.76
N THR A 58 23.13 -0.67 2.02
CA THR A 58 24.43 -0.41 2.69
C THR A 58 25.21 -1.70 2.93
N ILE A 59 24.54 -2.76 3.37
CA ILE A 59 25.16 -4.09 3.53
C ILE A 59 25.65 -4.60 2.18
N LEU A 60 24.83 -4.52 1.14
CA LEU A 60 25.23 -4.91 -0.22
C LEU A 60 26.46 -4.13 -0.70
N LYS A 61 26.49 -2.80 -0.51
CA LYS A 61 27.66 -1.97 -0.84
C LYS A 61 28.92 -2.38 -0.06
N ARG A 62 28.78 -2.82 1.19
CA ARG A 62 29.88 -3.27 2.05
C ARG A 62 30.44 -4.62 1.59
N ILE A 63 29.56 -5.52 1.11
CA ILE A 63 29.96 -6.80 0.54
C ILE A 63 30.62 -6.56 -0.82
N ARG A 64 29.88 -6.03 -1.79
CA ARG A 64 30.36 -5.66 -3.14
C ARG A 64 29.48 -4.56 -3.74
N ARG A 65 30.09 -3.46 -4.15
CA ARG A 65 29.38 -2.30 -4.74
C ARG A 65 28.53 -2.65 -5.96
N GLU A 66 28.90 -3.66 -6.73
CA GLU A 66 28.15 -4.10 -7.92
C GLU A 66 26.78 -4.73 -7.58
N PHE A 67 26.66 -5.31 -6.38
CA PHE A 67 25.39 -5.87 -5.91
C PHE A 67 24.42 -4.81 -5.40
N ALA A 68 24.94 -3.63 -5.07
CA ALA A 68 24.10 -2.52 -4.61
C ALA A 68 23.16 -2.05 -5.73
N PHE A 69 21.96 -1.66 -5.31
CA PHE A 69 21.00 -1.01 -6.19
C PHE A 69 21.44 0.42 -6.48
N THR A 70 21.23 0.83 -7.73
CA THR A 70 21.36 2.23 -8.15
C THR A 70 20.22 3.08 -7.59
N SER A 71 20.39 4.39 -7.58
CA SER A 71 19.34 5.33 -7.15
C SER A 71 18.07 5.16 -7.98
N GLY A 72 18.20 5.02 -9.31
CA GLY A 72 17.09 4.74 -10.20
C GLY A 72 16.36 3.42 -9.89
N GLU A 73 17.07 2.34 -9.59
CA GLU A 73 16.46 1.06 -9.21
C GLU A 73 15.71 1.13 -7.87
N LEU A 74 16.28 1.84 -6.88
CA LEU A 74 15.63 2.03 -5.58
C LEU A 74 14.34 2.83 -5.72
N LEU A 75 14.36 3.94 -6.47
CA LEU A 75 13.17 4.75 -6.73
C LEU A 75 12.11 3.97 -7.52
N PHE A 76 12.53 3.08 -8.43
CA PHE A 76 11.61 2.18 -9.12
C PHE A 76 10.94 1.19 -8.16
N VAL A 77 11.72 0.55 -7.27
CA VAL A 77 11.19 -0.33 -6.21
C VAL A 77 10.19 0.43 -5.31
N TYR A 78 10.54 1.65 -4.90
CA TYR A 78 9.66 2.51 -4.11
C TYR A 78 8.35 2.82 -4.83
N THR A 79 8.42 3.13 -6.13
CA THR A 79 7.22 3.39 -6.95
C THR A 79 6.30 2.17 -7.01
N LEU A 80 6.85 0.96 -7.16
CA LEU A 80 6.06 -0.28 -7.14
C LEU A 80 5.38 -0.51 -5.78
N MET A 81 6.04 -0.19 -4.68
CA MET A 81 5.43 -0.25 -3.34
C MET A 81 4.31 0.78 -3.18
N LEU A 82 4.51 2.02 -3.63
CA LEU A 82 3.49 3.07 -3.58
C LEU A 82 2.21 2.66 -4.31
N VAL A 83 2.34 2.12 -5.53
CA VAL A 83 1.20 1.62 -6.30
C VAL A 83 0.49 0.49 -5.55
N ALA A 84 1.25 -0.42 -4.93
CA ALA A 84 0.67 -1.51 -4.16
C ALA A 84 -0.16 -0.98 -2.98
N CYS A 85 0.39 -0.09 -2.15
CA CYS A 85 -0.32 0.53 -1.03
C CYS A 85 -1.63 1.20 -1.45
N SER A 86 -1.60 1.97 -2.54
CA SER A 86 -2.80 2.66 -3.03
C SER A 86 -3.92 1.71 -3.43
N VAL A 87 -3.60 0.51 -3.91
CA VAL A 87 -4.58 -0.48 -4.36
C VAL A 87 -5.05 -1.37 -3.21
N THR A 88 -4.16 -1.73 -2.29
CA THR A 88 -4.44 -2.79 -1.30
C THR A 88 -5.47 -2.37 -0.26
N GLU A 89 -5.48 -1.11 0.17
CA GLU A 89 -6.37 -0.67 1.25
C GLU A 89 -7.55 0.16 0.72
N MET A 90 -7.42 1.49 0.74
CA MET A 90 -8.49 2.44 0.35
C MET A 90 -8.83 2.42 -1.14
N GLY A 91 -7.94 1.93 -2.01
CA GLY A 91 -8.22 1.89 -3.44
C GLY A 91 -9.08 0.71 -3.88
N PHE A 92 -8.97 -0.44 -3.21
CA PHE A 92 -9.69 -1.63 -3.61
C PHE A 92 -9.90 -2.66 -2.51
N GLY A 93 -8.82 -3.21 -1.94
CA GLY A 93 -8.88 -4.45 -1.15
C GLY A 93 -9.78 -4.36 0.07
N SER A 94 -9.63 -3.30 0.87
CA SER A 94 -10.46 -3.07 2.08
C SER A 94 -11.81 -2.40 1.77
N GLN A 95 -12.08 -2.02 0.52
CA GLN A 95 -13.31 -1.31 0.15
C GLN A 95 -14.33 -2.22 -0.53
N ILE A 96 -13.94 -2.92 -1.59
CA ILE A 96 -14.90 -3.61 -2.44
C ILE A 96 -15.60 -4.75 -1.71
N LEU A 97 -14.85 -5.54 -0.92
CA LEU A 97 -15.36 -6.73 -0.23
C LEU A 97 -16.44 -6.37 0.80
N PRO A 98 -16.20 -5.41 1.73
CA PRO A 98 -17.27 -4.98 2.63
C PRO A 98 -18.38 -4.27 1.87
N MET A 99 -18.10 -3.48 0.82
CA MET A 99 -19.13 -2.73 0.10
C MET A 99 -20.15 -3.64 -0.60
N ILE A 100 -19.72 -4.76 -1.18
CA ILE A 100 -20.63 -5.71 -1.84
C ILE A 100 -21.35 -6.63 -0.85
N ALA A 101 -20.81 -6.80 0.36
CA ALA A 101 -21.37 -7.68 1.39
C ALA A 101 -22.28 -6.94 2.40
N ALA A 102 -21.97 -5.67 2.68
CA ALA A 102 -22.62 -4.84 3.69
C ALA A 102 -24.15 -4.74 3.55
N PRO A 103 -24.73 -4.57 2.34
CA PRO A 103 -26.19 -4.47 2.19
C PRO A 103 -26.97 -5.69 2.70
N TYR A 104 -26.31 -6.86 2.77
CA TYR A 104 -26.89 -8.11 3.25
C TYR A 104 -26.51 -8.38 4.71
N TYR A 105 -25.27 -8.08 5.11
CA TYR A 105 -24.83 -8.28 6.48
C TYR A 105 -25.48 -7.32 7.47
N TYR A 106 -25.57 -6.03 7.13
CA TYR A 106 -26.11 -4.99 8.02
C TYR A 106 -27.62 -4.77 7.87
N ALA A 107 -28.34 -5.62 7.12
CA ALA A 107 -29.77 -5.48 6.96
C ALA A 107 -30.49 -5.79 8.29
N THR A 108 -31.28 -4.84 8.77
CA THR A 108 -32.08 -4.98 10.00
C THR A 108 -33.54 -4.59 9.73
N PRO A 109 -34.50 -5.08 10.53
CA PRO A 109 -35.89 -4.65 10.40
C PRO A 109 -36.08 -3.13 10.54
N GLN A 110 -35.17 -2.45 11.26
CA GLN A 110 -35.22 -1.00 11.50
C GLN A 110 -34.72 -0.18 10.31
N ASN A 111 -33.66 -0.63 9.62
CA ASN A 111 -33.17 0.08 8.42
C ASN A 111 -33.92 -0.31 7.14
N GLY A 112 -34.59 -1.47 7.13
CA GLY A 112 -35.40 -1.94 6.02
C GLY A 112 -34.61 -2.16 4.72
N TRP A 113 -33.30 -2.43 4.81
CA TRP A 113 -32.44 -2.58 3.62
C TRP A 113 -32.86 -3.75 2.73
N ASP A 114 -33.45 -4.80 3.30
CA ASP A 114 -34.09 -5.91 2.60
C ASP A 114 -35.22 -5.46 1.66
N LYS A 115 -35.92 -4.37 2.00
CA LYS A 115 -37.03 -3.82 1.21
C LYS A 115 -36.58 -2.69 0.28
N PHE A 116 -35.69 -1.82 0.75
CA PHE A 116 -35.37 -0.58 0.04
C PHE A 116 -34.08 -0.63 -0.78
N ILE A 117 -33.16 -1.56 -0.49
CA ILE A 117 -31.84 -1.62 -1.13
C ILE A 117 -31.65 -2.93 -1.88
N GLN A 118 -31.75 -4.07 -1.19
CA GLN A 118 -31.45 -5.39 -1.75
C GLN A 118 -32.19 -5.71 -3.07
N PRO A 119 -33.48 -5.35 -3.26
CA PRO A 119 -34.21 -5.66 -4.49
C PRO A 119 -33.65 -4.95 -5.74
N TYR A 120 -32.95 -3.84 -5.55
CA TYR A 120 -32.36 -3.05 -6.64
C TYR A 120 -30.91 -3.45 -6.94
N ILE A 121 -30.28 -4.27 -6.09
CA ILE A 121 -28.94 -4.78 -6.33
C ILE A 121 -28.99 -5.98 -7.28
N LYS A 122 -28.20 -5.93 -8.35
CA LYS A 122 -28.06 -7.06 -9.26
C LYS A 122 -27.28 -8.19 -8.57
N LYS A 123 -27.89 -9.37 -8.48
CA LYS A 123 -27.34 -10.57 -7.82
C LYS A 123 -25.96 -11.01 -8.31
N PHE A 124 -25.54 -10.63 -9.52
CA PHE A 124 -24.21 -10.97 -10.04
C PHE A 124 -23.10 -10.03 -9.56
N LEU A 125 -23.44 -8.87 -8.97
CA LEU A 125 -22.49 -7.88 -8.44
C LEU A 125 -22.13 -8.10 -6.97
N ILE A 126 -22.76 -9.07 -6.31
CA ILE A 126 -22.66 -9.31 -4.88
C ILE A 126 -22.54 -10.81 -4.57
N PRO A 127 -21.93 -11.20 -3.43
CA PRO A 127 -22.03 -12.55 -2.92
C PRO A 127 -23.50 -12.92 -2.64
N GLN A 128 -23.84 -14.20 -2.77
CA GLN A 128 -25.22 -14.70 -2.62
C GLN A 128 -25.40 -15.66 -1.45
N ASP A 129 -24.31 -16.06 -0.80
CA ASP A 129 -24.31 -17.00 0.32
C ASP A 129 -24.27 -16.21 1.64
N PRO A 130 -25.35 -16.26 2.47
CA PRO A 130 -25.42 -15.55 3.74
C PRO A 130 -24.33 -15.97 4.73
N ASP A 131 -23.94 -17.25 4.75
CA ASP A 131 -22.90 -17.74 5.65
C ASP A 131 -21.53 -17.23 5.19
N ALA A 132 -21.25 -17.23 3.88
CA ALA A 132 -20.01 -16.65 3.36
C ALA A 132 -19.89 -15.15 3.66
N ILE A 133 -21.01 -14.41 3.60
CA ILE A 133 -21.08 -12.99 3.96
C ILE A 133 -20.81 -12.82 5.45
N ARG A 134 -21.45 -13.64 6.29
CA ARG A 134 -21.27 -13.60 7.75
C ARG A 134 -19.84 -13.94 8.16
N TYR A 135 -19.24 -14.99 7.59
CA TYR A 135 -17.86 -15.39 7.86
C TYR A 135 -16.82 -14.34 7.47
N PHE A 136 -17.13 -13.48 6.50
CA PHE A 136 -16.26 -12.37 6.15
C PHE A 136 -16.16 -11.32 7.28
N PHE A 137 -17.26 -11.04 7.98
CA PHE A 137 -17.28 -10.06 9.07
C PHE A 137 -17.00 -10.66 10.45
N GLU A 138 -17.51 -11.86 10.73
CA GLU A 138 -17.41 -12.51 12.04
C GLU A 138 -16.18 -13.45 12.16
N GLY A 139 -15.52 -13.73 11.04
CA GLY A 139 -14.43 -14.69 10.96
C GLY A 139 -14.88 -16.09 10.55
N LEU A 140 -13.99 -16.81 9.87
CA LEU A 140 -14.24 -18.16 9.40
C LEU A 140 -14.17 -19.17 10.56
N PRO A 141 -15.15 -20.10 10.69
CA PRO A 141 -15.08 -21.17 11.69
C PRO A 141 -13.83 -22.02 11.55
N LYS A 142 -13.30 -22.53 12.67
CA LYS A 142 -12.09 -23.37 12.69
C LYS A 142 -12.33 -24.65 11.88
N GLY A 143 -11.45 -24.91 10.91
CA GLY A 143 -11.48 -26.12 10.08
C GLY A 143 -12.29 -25.98 8.78
N GLU A 144 -13.01 -24.88 8.61
CA GLU A 144 -13.70 -24.58 7.35
C GLU A 144 -12.74 -24.04 6.28
N LYS A 145 -13.11 -24.24 5.02
CA LYS A 145 -12.36 -23.68 3.88
C LYS A 145 -12.95 -22.33 3.48
N ILE A 146 -12.09 -21.41 3.06
CA ILE A 146 -12.53 -20.10 2.56
C ILE A 146 -13.42 -20.31 1.31
N PRO A 147 -14.67 -19.79 1.29
CA PRO A 147 -15.63 -20.01 0.21
C PRO A 147 -15.34 -19.10 -1.01
N TYR A 148 -14.17 -19.26 -1.64
CA TYR A 148 -13.71 -18.39 -2.74
C TYR A 148 -14.69 -18.29 -3.91
N THR A 149 -15.41 -19.36 -4.21
CA THR A 149 -16.35 -19.42 -5.34
C THR A 149 -17.47 -18.37 -5.25
N VAL A 150 -17.90 -18.03 -4.02
CA VAL A 150 -18.92 -17.02 -3.76
C VAL A 150 -18.43 -15.61 -4.12
N TRP A 151 -17.12 -15.36 -3.94
CA TRP A 151 -16.49 -14.05 -4.16
C TRP A 151 -15.93 -13.87 -5.57
N ILE A 152 -15.43 -14.94 -6.20
CA ILE A 152 -14.84 -14.88 -7.55
C ILE A 152 -15.87 -14.35 -8.56
N LYS A 153 -17.13 -14.78 -8.47
CA LYS A 153 -18.18 -14.37 -9.40
C LYS A 153 -18.41 -12.85 -9.38
N PRO A 154 -18.75 -12.19 -8.25
CA PRO A 154 -18.90 -10.74 -8.23
C PRO A 154 -17.60 -10.00 -8.55
N LEU A 155 -16.46 -10.46 -8.05
CA LEU A 155 -15.16 -9.84 -8.32
C LEU A 155 -14.80 -9.88 -9.82
N SER A 156 -15.22 -10.91 -10.56
CA SER A 156 -14.99 -10.98 -12.00
C SER A 156 -15.67 -9.86 -12.80
N PHE A 157 -16.74 -9.27 -12.26
CA PHE A 157 -17.42 -8.11 -12.86
C PHE A 157 -16.84 -6.77 -12.38
N TRP A 158 -16.47 -6.69 -11.10
CA TRP A 158 -15.90 -5.47 -10.53
C TRP A 158 -14.46 -5.21 -10.97
N LEU A 159 -13.63 -6.24 -11.06
CA LEU A 159 -12.22 -6.10 -11.41
C LEU A 159 -12.01 -5.42 -12.78
N PRO A 160 -12.67 -5.83 -13.89
CA PRO A 160 -12.51 -5.13 -15.16
C PRO A 160 -12.89 -3.65 -15.10
N PHE A 161 -13.99 -3.32 -14.42
CA PHE A 161 -14.42 -1.93 -14.23
C PHE A 161 -13.34 -1.12 -13.49
N ILE A 162 -12.78 -1.69 -12.43
CA ILE A 162 -11.77 -1.04 -11.60
C ILE A 162 -10.44 -0.89 -12.36
N PHE A 163 -10.02 -1.89 -13.12
CA PHE A 163 -8.83 -1.77 -13.98
C PHE A 163 -9.00 -0.67 -15.03
N ILE A 164 -10.17 -0.57 -15.66
CA ILE A 164 -10.47 0.51 -16.60
C ILE A 164 -10.45 1.86 -15.89
N LEU A 165 -11.03 1.97 -14.70
CA LEU A 165 -11.02 3.20 -13.91
C LEU A 165 -9.60 3.65 -13.58
N TYR A 166 -8.75 2.76 -13.06
CA TYR A 166 -7.34 3.05 -12.79
C TYR A 166 -6.58 3.43 -14.06
N PHE A 167 -6.84 2.75 -15.18
CA PHE A 167 -6.23 3.09 -16.46
C PHE A 167 -6.60 4.52 -16.90
N VAL A 168 -7.87 4.90 -16.81
CA VAL A 168 -8.33 6.26 -17.11
C VAL A 168 -7.70 7.27 -16.16
N MET A 169 -7.64 6.99 -14.86
CA MET A 169 -6.97 7.87 -13.89
C MET A 169 -5.50 8.09 -14.24
N VAL A 170 -4.78 7.03 -14.62
CA VAL A 170 -3.38 7.13 -15.09
C VAL A 170 -3.30 7.97 -16.36
N CYS A 171 -4.19 7.77 -17.34
CA CYS A 171 -4.23 8.59 -18.56
C CYS A 171 -4.45 10.08 -18.23
N VAL A 172 -5.38 10.40 -17.32
CA VAL A 172 -5.63 11.77 -16.88
C VAL A 172 -4.38 12.38 -16.23
N VAL A 173 -3.73 11.65 -15.33
CA VAL A 173 -2.48 12.10 -14.70
C VAL A 173 -1.37 12.32 -15.74
N ILE A 174 -1.25 11.46 -16.75
CA ILE A 174 -0.25 11.62 -17.83
C ILE A 174 -0.52 12.89 -18.64
N ILE A 175 -1.78 13.19 -18.97
CA ILE A 175 -2.17 14.39 -19.71
C ILE A 175 -1.87 15.65 -18.87
N LEU A 176 -2.26 15.64 -17.59
CA LEU A 176 -2.09 16.79 -16.69
C LEU A 176 -0.66 16.97 -16.20
N ARG A 177 0.18 15.91 -16.21
CA ARG A 177 1.59 15.94 -15.77
C ARG A 177 2.34 17.10 -16.40
N LYS A 178 2.22 17.33 -17.72
CA LYS A 178 2.96 18.39 -18.40
C LYS A 178 2.53 19.78 -17.90
N GLN A 179 1.24 19.99 -17.74
CA GLN A 179 0.67 21.24 -17.22
C GLN A 179 1.15 21.51 -15.78
N TRP A 180 1.04 20.52 -14.90
CA TRP A 180 1.43 20.63 -13.49
C TRP A 180 2.93 20.83 -13.29
N MET A 181 3.76 20.14 -14.07
CA MET A 181 5.23 20.21 -13.96
C MET A 181 5.81 21.49 -14.57
N GLU A 182 5.39 21.84 -15.78
CA GLU A 182 6.06 22.90 -16.56
C GLU A 182 5.45 24.28 -16.32
N LYS A 183 4.12 24.36 -16.26
CA LYS A 183 3.40 25.65 -16.16
C LYS A 183 3.08 26.02 -14.73
N GLU A 184 2.46 25.11 -13.99
CA GLU A 184 2.02 25.38 -12.61
C GLU A 184 3.13 25.12 -11.58
N ARG A 185 4.18 24.38 -11.98
CA ARG A 185 5.36 24.08 -11.16
C ARG A 185 4.98 23.59 -9.76
N ILE A 186 4.00 22.69 -9.70
CA ILE A 186 3.55 22.09 -8.46
C ILE A 186 4.76 21.45 -7.78
N ILE A 187 4.96 21.78 -6.50
CA ILE A 187 5.99 21.16 -5.68
C ILE A 187 5.47 19.76 -5.32
N TYR A 188 6.34 18.75 -5.35
CA TYR A 188 6.02 17.37 -4.94
C TYR A 188 6.75 17.00 -3.65
N PRO A 189 6.34 17.50 -2.46
CA PRO A 189 7.02 17.25 -1.19
C PRO A 189 7.25 15.77 -0.90
N LEU A 190 6.30 14.92 -1.31
CA LEU A 190 6.32 13.47 -1.08
C LEU A 190 7.49 12.77 -1.80
N THR A 191 8.07 13.41 -2.82
CA THR A 191 9.24 12.89 -3.53
C THR A 191 10.58 13.28 -2.88
N ILE A 192 10.59 14.28 -2.00
CA ILE A 192 11.82 14.85 -1.42
C ILE A 192 12.54 13.81 -0.58
N LEU A 193 11.85 13.24 0.41
CA LEU A 193 12.43 12.26 1.33
C LEU A 193 13.05 11.04 0.60
N PRO A 194 12.30 10.30 -0.25
CA PRO A 194 12.86 9.15 -0.95
C PRO A 194 14.02 9.53 -1.89
N THR A 195 13.95 10.71 -2.52
CA THR A 195 15.04 11.20 -3.38
C THR A 195 16.30 11.50 -2.57
N GLU A 196 16.18 12.17 -1.42
CA GLU A 196 17.32 12.48 -0.55
C GLU A 196 17.93 11.21 0.07
N MET A 197 17.11 10.19 0.36
CA MET A 197 17.58 8.90 0.86
C MET A 197 18.46 8.17 -0.17
N VAL A 198 18.18 8.29 -1.47
CA VAL A 198 18.98 7.61 -2.52
C VAL A 198 20.12 8.46 -3.07
N LYS A 199 20.12 9.78 -2.82
CA LYS A 199 21.11 10.72 -3.37
C LYS A 199 22.52 10.40 -2.90
N SER A 200 23.28 9.70 -3.74
CA SER A 200 24.67 9.36 -3.50
C SER A 200 25.60 10.22 -4.35
N GLU A 201 26.21 11.24 -3.73
CA GLU A 201 27.15 12.14 -4.40
C GLU A 201 28.59 11.57 -4.47
N ASN A 202 28.87 10.39 -3.89
CA ASN A 202 30.23 9.84 -3.81
C ASN A 202 30.27 8.31 -3.59
N LYS A 203 31.47 7.73 -3.76
CA LYS A 203 31.84 6.31 -3.49
C LYS A 203 31.59 5.82 -2.03
N GLY A 204 30.92 6.59 -1.18
CA GLY A 204 30.62 6.21 0.20
C GLY A 204 29.60 5.09 0.30
N LEU A 205 29.62 4.34 1.41
CA LEU A 205 28.63 3.29 1.70
C LEU A 205 27.24 3.90 1.93
N LEU A 206 27.18 5.02 2.68
CA LEU A 206 25.94 5.69 3.07
C LEU A 206 25.72 7.01 2.31
N PRO A 207 24.49 7.27 1.83
CA PRO A 207 24.02 8.58 1.37
C PRO A 207 24.28 9.71 2.38
N ARG A 208 24.32 10.97 1.93
CA ARG A 208 24.55 12.13 2.81
C ARG A 208 23.43 12.29 3.83
N PHE A 209 22.19 12.04 3.42
CA PHE A 209 21.01 12.07 4.28
C PHE A 209 21.22 11.28 5.57
N PHE A 210 21.63 10.01 5.47
CA PHE A 210 21.86 9.12 6.63
C PHE A 210 23.08 9.45 7.49
N ARG A 211 23.95 10.37 7.04
CA ARG A 211 25.10 10.83 7.81
C ARG A 211 24.82 12.13 8.57
N ASN A 212 23.65 12.74 8.38
CA ASN A 212 23.29 13.98 9.03
C ASN A 212 22.79 13.72 10.47
N PRO A 213 23.50 14.20 11.52
CA PRO A 213 23.09 13.97 12.91
C PRO A 213 21.77 14.68 13.26
N LEU A 214 21.44 15.81 12.62
CA LEU A 214 20.18 16.52 12.87
C LEU A 214 18.97 15.72 12.39
N MET A 215 19.11 14.97 11.29
CA MET A 215 18.07 14.07 10.81
C MET A 215 17.80 12.96 11.83
N TRP A 216 18.86 12.35 12.39
CA TRP A 216 18.73 11.34 13.43
C TRP A 216 18.18 11.87 14.75
N LEU A 217 18.50 13.11 15.12
CA LEU A 217 17.91 13.76 16.28
C LEU A 217 16.38 13.88 16.11
N GLY A 218 15.94 14.42 14.96
CA GLY A 218 14.51 14.53 14.66
C GLY A 218 13.80 13.18 14.60
N PHE A 219 14.40 12.20 13.93
CA PHE A 219 13.89 10.82 13.88
C PHE A 219 13.77 10.22 15.29
N SER A 220 14.80 10.37 16.13
CA SER A 220 14.82 9.78 17.47
C SER A 220 13.73 10.36 18.37
N ILE A 221 13.47 11.67 18.30
CA ILE A 221 12.39 12.31 19.06
C ILE A 221 11.04 11.71 18.68
N ALA A 222 10.73 11.69 17.37
CA ALA A 222 9.47 11.14 16.87
C ALA A 222 9.32 9.64 17.17
N PHE A 223 10.41 8.88 16.97
CA PHE A 223 10.45 7.44 17.22
C PHE A 223 10.23 7.09 18.69
N ILE A 224 10.89 7.79 19.61
CA ILE A 224 10.75 7.55 21.05
C ILE A 224 9.33 7.87 21.51
N ILE A 225 8.79 9.03 21.13
CA ILE A 225 7.42 9.42 21.50
C ILE A 225 6.40 8.42 20.94
N GLY A 226 6.52 8.09 19.65
CA GLY A 226 5.63 7.12 19.00
C GLY A 226 5.71 5.74 19.63
N THR A 227 6.92 5.28 19.97
CA THR A 227 7.14 3.98 20.62
C THR A 227 6.57 3.95 22.03
N ILE A 228 6.75 5.01 22.84
CA ILE A 228 6.17 5.10 24.19
C ILE A 228 4.64 5.04 24.11
N ASN A 229 4.03 5.81 23.21
CA ASN A 229 2.57 5.79 23.01
C ASN A 229 2.07 4.42 22.57
N ALA A 230 2.79 3.76 21.65
CA ALA A 230 2.44 2.41 21.21
C ALA A 230 2.55 1.41 22.36
N LEU A 231 3.68 1.40 23.09
CA LEU A 231 3.89 0.48 24.21
C LEU A 231 2.83 0.67 25.30
N HIS A 232 2.48 1.91 25.64
CA HIS A 232 1.42 2.21 26.62
C HIS A 232 0.02 1.75 26.17
N ASN A 233 -0.25 1.69 24.87
CA ASN A 233 -1.51 1.19 24.36
C ASN A 233 -1.60 -0.34 24.44
N TYR A 234 -0.49 -1.04 24.18
CA TYR A 234 -0.45 -2.50 24.14
C TYR A 234 -0.15 -3.19 25.48
N PHE A 235 0.50 -2.50 26.42
CA PHE A 235 0.94 -3.03 27.73
C PHE A 235 0.58 -2.09 28.88
#